data_AF-A0A660CBS5-F1
#
_entry.id   AF-A0A660CBS5-F1
#
_cell.length_a   1.000
_cell.length_b   1.000
_cell.length_c   1.000
_cell.angle_alpha   90.00
_cell.angle_beta   90.00
_cell.angle_gamma   90.00
#
_symmetry.space_group_name_H-M   'P 1'
#
loop_
_entity.id
_entity.type
_entity.pdbx_description
1 polymer ?
#
loop_
_entity_poly.entity_id
_entity_poly.type
_entity_poly.pdbx_seq_one_letter_code
_entity_poly.pdbx_strand_id
1 'polypeptide(L)' 'MTRSRMLDGAQGLVAFMGILLGVVPLAGWIIAGRHNGPFRLIFGDLQTPAAYVAPIAVIAGAVLIIAALEVAKKGLK' A
#
# COMPACT_ATOMS: atom_id res chain seq x y z
N MET A 1 11.41 23.91 5.90
CA MET A 1 11.35 22.64 5.14
C MET A 1 10.58 22.93 3.86
N THR A 2 11.18 22.77 2.68
CA THR A 2 10.49 23.06 1.40
C THR A 2 9.34 22.07 1.19
N ARG A 3 8.18 22.55 0.72
CA ARG A 3 6.96 21.76 0.50
C ARG A 3 7.20 20.48 -0.31
N SER A 4 8.17 20.48 -1.22
CA SER A 4 8.63 19.31 -1.98
C SER A 4 9.18 18.18 -1.10
N ARG A 5 10.04 18.49 -0.12
CA ARG A 5 10.63 17.48 0.79
C ARG A 5 9.58 16.79 1.66
N MET A 6 8.52 17.50 2.04
CA MET A 6 7.39 16.90 2.77
C MET A 6 6.61 15.92 1.89
N LEU A 7 6.41 16.24 0.60
CA LEU A 7 5.73 15.35 -0.34
C LEU A 7 6.55 14.08 -0.63
N ASP A 8 7.87 14.20 -0.75
CA ASP A 8 8.75 13.04 -0.93
C ASP A 8 8.69 12.11 0.31
N GLY A 9 8.67 12.68 1.52
CA GLY A 9 8.48 11.91 2.75
C GLY A 9 7.12 11.21 2.81
N ALA A 10 6.05 11.88 2.39
CA ALA A 10 4.72 11.29 2.31
C ALA A 10 4.64 10.14 1.30
N GLN A 11 5.27 10.29 0.13
CA GLN A 11 5.37 9.21 -0.86
C GLN A 11 6.11 7.99 -0.29
N GLY A 12 7.22 8.21 0.42
CA GLY A 12 7.96 7.14 1.08
C GLY A 12 7.13 6.39 2.13
N LEU A 13 6.38 7.13 2.96
CA LEU A 13 5.49 6.52 3.96
C LEU A 13 4.36 5.71 3.31
N VAL A 14 3.72 6.26 2.27
CA VAL A 14 2.65 5.56 1.53
C VAL A 14 3.19 4.30 0.86
N ALA A 15 4.38 4.36 0.25
CA ALA A 15 5.03 3.19 -0.36
C ALA A 15 5.32 2.11 0.69
N PHE A 16 5.87 2.51 1.85
CA PHE A 16 6.13 1.58 2.95
C PHE A 16 4.86 0.89 3.44
N MET A 17 3.78 1.65 3.65
CA MET A 17 2.49 1.10 4.07
C MET A 17 1.88 0.19 3.00
N GLY A 18 1.98 0.55 1.71
CA GLY A 18 1.50 -0.27 0.59
C GLY A 18 2.25 -1.61 0.48
N ILE A 19 3.55 -1.62 0.76
CA ILE A 19 4.33 -2.87 0.82
C ILE A 19 3.88 -3.72 2.01
N LEU A 20 3.81 -3.12 3.19
CA LEU A 20 3.53 -3.84 4.44
C LEU A 20 2.09 -4.38 4.51
N LEU A 21 1.12 -3.66 3.97
CA LEU A 21 -0.31 -4.01 3.98
C LEU A 21 -0.82 -4.59 2.66
N GLY A 22 -0.04 -4.59 1.60
CA GLY A 22 -0.45 -5.10 0.30
C GLY A 22 0.46 -6.22 -0.18
N VAL A 23 1.73 -5.90 -0.43
CA VAL A 23 2.69 -6.84 -1.02
C VAL A 23 3.01 -8.01 -0.08
N VAL A 24 3.34 -7.73 1.18
CA VAL A 24 3.71 -8.76 2.16
C VAL A 24 2.55 -9.75 2.42
N PRO A 25 1.31 -9.30 2.66
CA PRO A 25 0.17 -10.20 2.83
C PRO A 25 -0.13 -11.00 1.57
N LEU A 26 -0.07 -10.39 0.39
CA LEU A 26 -0.31 -11.10 -0.87
C LEU A 26 0.73 -12.21 -1.09
N ALA A 27 2.01 -11.93 -0.85
CA ALA A 27 3.07 -12.94 -0.92
C ALA A 27 2.83 -14.05 0.12
N GLY A 28 2.46 -13.68 1.36
CA GLY A 28 2.12 -14.63 2.41
C GLY A 28 0.94 -15.55 2.04
N TRP A 29 -0.10 -15.01 1.40
CA TRP A 29 -1.23 -15.78 0.91
C TRP A 29 -0.81 -16.76 -0.19
N ILE A 30 -0.05 -16.29 -1.19
CA ILE A 30 0.40 -17.11 -2.31
C ILE A 30 1.30 -18.26 -1.84
N ILE A 31 2.18 -18.01 -0.87
CA ILE A 31 3.18 -18.99 -0.42
C ILE A 31 2.63 -19.91 0.69
N ALA A 32 1.89 -19.36 1.65
CA ALA A 32 1.51 -20.07 2.88
C ALA A 32 -0.01 -20.27 3.05
N GLY A 33 -0.83 -19.80 2.11
CA GLY A 33 -2.29 -19.92 2.15
C GLY A 33 -2.95 -19.16 3.31
N ARG A 34 -2.25 -18.18 3.89
CA ARG A 34 -2.76 -17.37 5.01
C ARG A 34 -2.16 -15.97 5.02
N HIS A 35 -2.96 -14.98 5.42
CA HIS A 35 -2.46 -13.66 5.74
C HIS A 35 -1.94 -13.62 7.19
N ASN A 36 -0.87 -12.87 7.43
CA ASN A 36 -0.31 -12.69 8.77
C ASN A 36 -0.08 -11.21 9.06
N GLY A 37 0.13 -10.88 10.33
CA GLY A 37 0.56 -9.54 10.74
C GLY A 37 -0.52 -8.46 10.64
N PRO A 38 -0.14 -7.19 10.39
CA PRO A 38 -1.04 -6.04 10.43
C PRO A 38 -2.23 -6.13 9.47
N PHE A 39 -2.07 -6.78 8.32
CA PHE A 39 -3.17 -6.99 7.40
C PHE A 39 -4.30 -7.83 8.00
N ARG A 40 -3.96 -8.93 8.68
CA ARG A 40 -4.95 -9.78 9.35
C ARG A 40 -5.68 -9.04 10.48
N LEU A 41 -5.00 -8.10 11.15
CA LEU A 41 -5.63 -7.27 12.18
C LEU A 41 -6.67 -6.30 11.60
N ILE A 42 -6.45 -5.79 10.39
CA ILE A 42 -7.33 -4.81 9.75
C ILE A 42 -8.46 -5.48 8.97
N PHE A 43 -8.15 -6.55 8.22
CA PHE A 43 -9.07 -7.18 7.27
C PHE A 43 -9.59 -8.55 7.73
N GLY A 44 -9.06 -9.10 8.82
CA GLY A 44 -9.41 -10.43 9.31
C GLY A 44 -8.89 -11.58 8.45
N ASP A 45 -9.48 -12.76 8.63
CA ASP A 45 -9.19 -13.95 7.85
C ASP A 45 -10.06 -13.98 6.59
N LEU A 46 -9.55 -13.36 5.53
CA LEU A 46 -10.17 -13.40 4.21
C LEU A 46 -9.92 -14.75 3.54
N GLN A 47 -10.96 -15.33 2.96
CA GLN A 47 -10.86 -16.49 2.07
C GLN A 47 -10.90 -16.06 0.59
N THR A 48 -10.62 -17.00 -0.31
CA THR A 48 -10.78 -16.78 -1.75
C THR A 48 -12.22 -16.43 -2.09
N PRO A 49 -12.47 -15.43 -2.96
CA PRO A 49 -11.51 -14.65 -3.74
C PRO A 49 -11.00 -13.36 -3.07
N ALA A 50 -11.62 -12.94 -1.95
CA ALA A 50 -11.29 -11.70 -1.24
C ALA A 50 -9.82 -11.64 -0.78
N ALA A 51 -9.21 -12.79 -0.50
CA ALA A 51 -7.81 -12.92 -0.13
C ALA A 51 -6.81 -12.37 -1.16
N TYR A 52 -7.15 -12.37 -2.44
CA TYR A 52 -6.33 -11.74 -3.48
C TYR A 52 -6.72 -10.29 -3.70
N VAL A 53 -8.03 -10.02 -3.77
CA VAL A 53 -8.56 -8.71 -4.14
C VAL A 53 -8.16 -7.64 -3.12
N ALA A 54 -8.28 -7.93 -1.82
CA ALA A 54 -7.99 -6.95 -0.78
C ALA A 54 -6.55 -6.43 -0.79
N PRO A 55 -5.49 -7.26 -0.75
CA PRO A 55 -4.13 -6.75 -0.81
C PRO A 55 -3.80 -6.11 -2.16
N ILE A 56 -4.35 -6.59 -3.28
CA ILE A 56 -4.17 -5.94 -4.59
C ILE A 56 -4.79 -4.54 -4.59
N ALA A 57 -5.98 -4.37 -4.02
CA ALA A 57 -6.63 -3.07 -3.90
C ALA A 57 -5.81 -2.10 -3.03
N VAL A 58 -5.19 -2.59 -1.95
CA VAL A 58 -4.27 -1.79 -1.12
C VAL A 58 -3.06 -1.32 -1.94
N ILE A 59 -2.43 -2.22 -2.71
CA ILE A 59 -1.30 -1.86 -3.59
C ILE A 59 -1.73 -0.81 -4.62
N ALA A 60 -2.85 -1.05 -5.31
CA ALA A 60 -3.37 -0.12 -6.31
C ALA A 60 -3.66 1.26 -5.70
N GLY A 61 -4.30 1.29 -4.52
CA GLY A 61 -4.53 2.53 -3.78
C GLY A 61 -3.24 3.28 -3.43
N ALA A 62 -2.23 2.57 -2.93
CA ALA A 62 -0.94 3.17 -2.61
C ALA A 62 -0.26 3.78 -3.85
N VAL A 63 -0.27 3.07 -4.98
CA VAL A 63 0.27 3.56 -6.25
C VAL A 63 -0.47 4.81 -6.72
N LEU A 64 -1.82 4.83 -6.66
CA LEU A 64 -2.62 5.98 -7.04
C LEU A 64 -2.34 7.20 -6.16
N ILE A 65 -2.18 7.00 -4.83
CA ILE A 65 -1.83 8.08 -3.91
C ILE A 65 -0.45 8.65 -4.24
N ILE A 66 0.55 7.80 -4.48
CA ILE A 66 1.91 8.25 -4.84
C ILE A 66 1.88 9.02 -6.17
N ALA A 67 1.12 8.54 -7.16
CA ALA A 67 0.95 9.23 -8.43
C ALA A 67 0.30 10.62 -8.25
N ALA A 68 -0.74 10.73 -7.42
CA ALA A 68 -1.38 12.01 -7.11
C ALA A 68 -0.42 12.97 -6.39
N LEU A 69 0.36 12.48 -5.42
CA LEU A 69 1.40 13.26 -4.75
C LEU A 69 2.48 13.75 -5.73
N GLU A 70 2.84 12.92 -6.72
CA GLU A 70 3.82 13.27 -7.73
C GLU A 70 3.30 14.37 -8.66
N VAL A 71 2.03 14.30 -9.08
CA VAL A 71 1.38 15.36 -9.87
C VAL A 71 1.33 16.67 -9.08
N ALA A 72 0.94 16.62 -7.80
CA ALA A 72 0.92 17.80 -6.93
C ALA A 72 2.31 18.42 -6.75
N LYS A 73 3.35 17.58 -6.63
CA LYS A 73 4.75 18.03 -6.54
C LYS A 73 5.23 18.71 -7.82
N LYS A 74 4.84 18.20 -8.99
CA LYS A 74 5.18 18.80 -10.30
C LYS A 74 4.50 20.15 -10.52
N GLY A 75 3.26 20.32 -10.10
CA GLY A 75 2.55 21.61 -10.19
C GLY A 75 3.05 22.70 -9.21
N LEU A 76 3.93 22.35 -8.27
CA LEU A 76 4.57 23.29 -7.34
C LEU A 76 5.94 23.81 -7.83
N LYS A 77 6.46 23.26 -8.92
CA LYS A 77 7.67 23.74 -9.59
C LYS A 77 7.29 24.75 -10.66
#